data_AF-A0A401PPT5-F1
#
_entry.id   AF-A0A401PPT5-F1
#
_cell.length_a   1.000
_cell.length_b   1.000
_cell.length_c   1.000
_cell.angle_alpha   90.00
_cell.angle_beta   90.00
_cell.angle_gamma   90.00
#
_symmetry.space_group_name_H-M   'P 1'
#
loop_
_entity.id
_entity.type
_entity.pdbx_description
1 polymer ?
#
loop_
_entity_poly.entity_id
_entity_poly.type
_entity_poly.pdbx_seq_one_letter_code
_entity_poly.pdbx_strand_id
1 'polypeptide(L)'
;MQVTLLFTMQAENLRVKESVNSLAWKFISSSQMVDLVQLTVDGVQKTLAEILEFKHYQICMKEGILLDYYVSGFCWTKEQKFTMLQISTFMTLLKRILENISEKHLPLLDNLKELKKVMAEVVLSRLEKSDRREFFTVDQGKAIISYMKISVQKS
;
A
#
# COMPACT_ATOMS: atom_id res chain seq x y z
N MET A 1 16.12 30.61 -15.93
CA MET A 1 15.59 29.63 -16.90
C MET A 1 16.02 28.18 -16.62
N GLN A 2 17.20 27.91 -16.05
CA GLN A 2 17.66 26.54 -15.75
C GLN A 2 16.94 25.86 -14.57
N VAL A 3 16.54 26.60 -13.54
CA VAL A 3 15.89 26.02 -12.33
C VAL A 3 14.52 25.43 -12.66
N THR A 4 13.71 26.11 -13.47
CA THR A 4 12.41 25.62 -13.93
C THR A 4 12.52 24.33 -14.72
N LEU A 5 13.57 24.19 -15.55
CA LEU A 5 13.86 23.00 -16.34
C LEU A 5 14.24 21.80 -15.46
N LEU A 6 14.98 22.02 -14.37
CA LEU A 6 15.35 20.94 -13.44
C LEU A 6 14.12 20.39 -12.70
N PHE A 7 13.22 21.27 -12.25
CA PHE A 7 11.97 20.89 -11.60
C PHE A 7 11.01 20.15 -12.55
N THR A 8 10.89 20.59 -13.80
CA THR A 8 10.07 19.89 -14.80
C THR A 8 10.65 18.53 -15.14
N MET A 9 11.97 18.41 -15.28
CA MET A 9 12.63 17.12 -15.52
C MET A 9 12.50 16.17 -14.33
N GLN A 10 12.56 16.65 -13.09
CA GLN A 10 12.33 15.83 -11.90
C GLN A 10 10.88 15.37 -11.79
N ALA A 11 9.92 16.26 -12.07
CA ALA A 11 8.50 15.93 -12.08
C ALA A 11 8.12 14.98 -13.22
N GLU A 12 8.72 15.14 -14.41
CA GLU A 12 8.54 14.21 -15.53
C GLU A 12 9.19 12.87 -15.26
N ASN A 13 10.38 12.82 -14.65
CA ASN A 13 11.03 11.58 -14.27
C ASN A 13 10.24 10.85 -13.16
N LEU A 14 9.61 11.59 -12.25
CA LEU A 14 8.68 11.05 -11.25
C LEU A 14 7.41 10.47 -11.92
N ARG A 15 6.80 11.19 -12.88
CA ARG A 15 5.64 10.71 -13.67
C ARG A 15 5.96 9.52 -14.58
N VAL A 16 7.17 9.48 -15.15
CA VAL A 16 7.64 8.35 -15.96
C VAL A 16 7.93 7.14 -15.06
N LYS A 17 8.40 7.34 -13.83
CA LYS A 17 8.53 6.27 -12.84
C LYS A 17 7.17 5.72 -12.36
N GLU A 18 6.13 6.55 -12.37
CA GLU A 18 4.73 6.13 -12.11
C GLU A 18 4.15 5.28 -13.26
N SER A 19 4.56 5.50 -14.52
CA SER A 19 3.94 4.83 -15.68
C SER A 19 4.54 3.46 -16.03
N VAL A 20 5.77 3.16 -15.58
CA VAL A 20 6.50 1.96 -16.08
C VAL A 20 6.26 0.69 -15.28
N ASN A 21 5.69 0.71 -14.05
CA ASN A 21 5.25 -0.52 -13.37
C ASN A 21 4.58 -0.30 -12.01
N SER A 22 3.70 -1.27 -11.69
CA SER A 22 3.38 -1.81 -10.36
C SER A 22 2.21 -1.19 -9.61
N LEU A 23 1.52 -2.00 -8.83
CA LEU A 23 0.39 -1.63 -7.96
C LEU A 23 0.65 -0.46 -7.01
N ALA A 24 1.90 -0.04 -6.85
CA ALA A 24 2.24 1.17 -6.14
C ALA A 24 1.45 2.37 -6.69
N TRP A 25 1.12 3.30 -5.81
CA TRP A 25 0.47 4.59 -6.11
C TRP A 25 -1.00 4.53 -6.54
N LYS A 26 -1.60 3.34 -6.67
CA LYS A 26 -3.05 3.20 -6.95
C LYS A 26 -3.97 3.54 -5.77
N PHE A 27 -3.42 3.59 -4.56
CA PHE A 27 -4.17 3.96 -3.37
C PHE A 27 -3.64 5.25 -2.74
N ILE A 28 -2.36 5.28 -2.36
CA ILE A 28 -1.70 6.47 -1.79
C ILE A 28 -0.71 6.96 -2.82
N SER A 29 -0.84 8.20 -3.29
CA SER A 29 0.05 8.77 -4.32
C SER A 29 1.49 8.91 -3.81
N SER A 30 2.45 9.08 -4.73
CA SER A 30 3.84 9.28 -4.33
C SER A 30 4.04 10.55 -3.48
N SER A 31 3.33 11.64 -3.78
CA SER A 31 3.39 12.87 -2.99
C SER A 31 2.82 12.67 -1.59
N GLN A 32 1.63 12.05 -1.48
CA GLN A 32 1.02 11.74 -0.19
C GLN A 32 1.91 10.82 0.65
N MET A 33 2.58 9.85 0.04
CA MET A 33 3.48 8.92 0.74
C MET A 33 4.67 9.64 1.37
N VAL A 34 5.25 10.65 0.71
CA VAL A 34 6.39 11.42 1.24
C VAL A 34 6.03 12.10 2.55
N ASP A 35 4.84 12.68 2.62
CA ASP A 35 4.35 13.33 3.83
C ASP A 35 3.98 12.28 4.89
N LEU A 36 3.21 11.26 4.50
CA LEU A 36 2.66 10.25 5.38
C LEU A 36 3.74 9.49 6.18
N VAL A 37 4.91 9.21 5.59
CA VAL A 37 5.98 8.50 6.30
C VAL A 37 6.60 9.31 7.44
N GLN A 38 6.50 10.64 7.40
CA GLN A 38 7.06 11.53 8.43
C GLN A 38 6.11 11.77 9.60
N LEU A 39 4.84 11.39 9.47
CA LEU A 39 3.83 11.64 10.48
C LEU A 39 3.94 10.68 11.68
N THR A 40 3.43 11.17 12.81
CA THR A 40 3.11 10.35 13.99
C THR A 40 1.93 9.42 13.69
N VAL A 41 1.65 8.46 14.57
CA VAL A 41 0.52 7.54 14.41
C VAL A 41 -0.80 8.31 14.28
N ASP A 42 -1.03 9.33 15.12
CA ASP A 42 -2.23 10.17 15.06
C ASP A 42 -2.33 10.94 13.72
N GLY A 43 -1.20 11.45 13.23
CA GLY A 43 -1.13 12.12 11.93
C GLY A 43 -1.45 11.16 10.78
N VAL A 44 -0.89 9.95 10.81
CA VAL A 44 -1.19 8.88 9.85
C VAL A 44 -2.67 8.53 9.86
N GLN A 45 -3.28 8.35 11.04
CA GLN A 45 -4.69 8.04 11.18
C GLN A 45 -5.57 9.13 10.56
N LYS A 46 -5.31 10.40 10.86
CA LYS A 46 -6.06 11.52 10.30
C LYS A 46 -5.94 11.59 8.78
N THR A 47 -4.71 11.52 8.25
CA THR A 47 -4.48 11.60 6.80
C THR A 47 -5.07 10.39 6.06
N LEU A 48 -4.99 9.18 6.63
CA LEU A 48 -5.62 8.01 6.02
C LEU A 48 -7.15 8.10 6.04
N ALA A 49 -7.75 8.65 7.10
CA ALA A 49 -9.19 8.90 7.14
C ALA A 49 -9.63 9.88 6.04
N GLU A 50 -8.83 10.91 5.78
CA GLU A 50 -9.06 11.87 4.68
C GLU A 50 -8.94 11.20 3.30
N ILE A 51 -7.90 10.40 3.07
CA ILE A 51 -7.70 9.66 1.81
C ILE A 51 -8.83 8.66 1.54
N LEU A 52 -9.35 8.02 2.59
CA LEU A 52 -10.42 7.02 2.52
C LEU A 52 -11.83 7.65 2.53
N GLU A 53 -11.92 8.97 2.73
CA GLU A 53 -13.17 9.70 2.94
C GLU A 53 -14.02 9.18 4.12
N PHE A 54 -13.38 8.60 5.15
CA PHE A 54 -14.04 8.13 6.37
C PHE A 54 -14.31 9.31 7.30
N LYS A 55 -15.49 9.93 7.16
CA LYS A 55 -15.86 11.15 7.91
C LYS A 55 -16.45 10.85 9.29
N HIS A 56 -16.82 9.61 9.57
CA HIS A 56 -17.56 9.21 10.77
C HIS A 56 -16.85 8.10 11.55
N TYR A 57 -15.57 7.84 11.31
CA TYR A 57 -14.81 6.73 11.93
C TYR A 57 -14.84 6.71 13.47
N GLN A 58 -15.13 7.84 14.13
CA GLN A 58 -15.26 7.93 15.59
C GLN A 58 -16.59 7.36 16.12
N ILE A 59 -17.62 7.29 15.28
CA ILE A 59 -18.99 6.88 15.67
C ILE A 59 -19.50 5.69 14.83
N CYS A 60 -18.96 5.49 13.63
CA CYS A 60 -19.27 4.39 12.74
C CYS A 60 -18.25 3.27 12.95
N MET A 61 -18.68 2.20 13.61
CA MET A 61 -17.82 1.04 13.90
C MET A 61 -17.15 0.46 12.65
N LYS A 62 -17.86 0.41 11.51
CA LYS A 62 -17.30 -0.08 10.24
C LYS A 62 -16.13 0.78 9.76
N GLU A 63 -16.31 2.10 9.71
CA GLU A 63 -15.25 3.03 9.29
C GLU A 63 -14.07 3.01 10.27
N GLY A 64 -14.35 2.99 11.58
CA GLY A 64 -13.33 2.90 12.63
C GLY A 64 -12.46 1.65 12.49
N ILE A 65 -13.07 0.46 12.38
CA ILE A 65 -12.34 -0.81 12.24
C ILE A 65 -11.52 -0.83 10.95
N LEU A 66 -12.08 -0.36 9.83
CA LEU A 66 -11.33 -0.31 8.58
C LEU A 66 -10.13 0.64 8.68
N LEU A 67 -10.32 1.81 9.31
CA LEU A 67 -9.22 2.76 9.54
C LEU A 67 -8.13 2.14 10.40
N ASP A 68 -8.48 1.44 11.47
CA ASP A 68 -7.53 0.76 12.35
C ASP A 68 -6.68 -0.26 11.59
N TYR A 69 -7.28 -1.00 10.64
CA TYR A 69 -6.54 -1.91 9.75
C TYR A 69 -5.53 -1.18 8.86
N TYR A 70 -5.92 -0.06 8.26
CA TYR A 70 -5.03 0.73 7.41
C TYR A 70 -3.88 1.34 8.21
N VAL A 71 -4.17 1.94 9.37
CA VAL A 71 -3.15 2.54 10.26
C VAL A 71 -2.17 1.48 10.76
N SER A 72 -2.68 0.35 11.25
CA SER A 72 -1.86 -0.76 11.72
C SER A 72 -0.98 -1.33 10.59
N GLY A 73 -1.56 -1.50 9.39
CA GLY A 73 -0.84 -1.98 8.22
C GLY A 73 0.31 -1.06 7.82
N PHE A 74 0.03 0.26 7.79
CA PHE A 74 1.05 1.26 7.49
C PHE A 74 2.18 1.24 8.54
N CYS A 75 1.84 1.27 9.83
CA CYS A 75 2.83 1.26 10.92
C CYS A 75 3.70 0.00 10.87
N TRP A 76 3.08 -1.17 10.67
CA TRP A 76 3.81 -2.43 10.53
C TRP A 76 4.83 -2.38 9.39
N THR A 77 4.48 -1.84 8.21
CA THR A 77 5.45 -1.74 7.11
C THR A 77 6.63 -0.81 7.42
N LYS A 78 6.43 0.25 8.23
CA LYS A 78 7.51 1.11 8.73
C LYS A 78 8.44 0.34 9.67
N GLU A 79 7.89 -0.46 10.58
CA GLU A 79 8.67 -1.34 11.47
C GLU A 79 9.50 -2.36 10.69
N GLN A 80 8.96 -2.90 9.59
CA GLN A 80 9.67 -3.80 8.68
C GLN A 80 10.71 -3.10 7.80
N LYS A 81 10.87 -1.77 7.91
CA LYS A 81 11.80 -0.94 7.12
C LYS A 81 11.59 -1.08 5.61
N PHE A 82 10.33 -1.22 5.19
CA PHE A 82 10.01 -1.25 3.77
C PHE A 82 10.31 0.10 3.09
N THR A 83 10.71 0.05 1.82
CA THR A 83 10.88 1.28 1.02
C THR A 83 9.52 1.93 0.75
N MET A 84 9.48 3.22 0.40
CA MET A 84 8.21 3.91 0.07
C MET A 84 7.41 3.18 -1.03
N LEU A 85 8.10 2.63 -2.04
CA LEU A 85 7.48 1.86 -3.10
C LEU A 85 6.83 0.57 -2.57
N GLN A 86 7.53 -0.13 -1.67
CA GLN A 86 7.04 -1.33 -1.00
C GLN A 86 5.85 -1.02 -0.08
N ILE A 87 5.92 0.04 0.74
CA ILE A 87 4.81 0.51 1.58
C ILE A 87 3.58 0.80 0.72
N SER A 88 3.73 1.60 -0.34
CA SER A 88 2.62 1.94 -1.25
C SER A 88 2.00 0.70 -1.89
N THR A 89 2.83 -0.22 -2.36
CA THR A 89 2.37 -1.49 -2.92
C THR A 89 1.57 -2.29 -1.90
N PHE A 90 2.09 -2.45 -0.69
CA PHE A 90 1.40 -3.15 0.40
C PHE A 90 0.05 -2.50 0.72
N MET A 91 -0.01 -1.17 0.82
CA MET A 91 -1.25 -0.46 1.12
C MET A 91 -2.30 -0.63 0.01
N THR A 92 -1.90 -0.64 -1.26
CA THR A 92 -2.81 -1.00 -2.38
C THR A 92 -3.34 -2.43 -2.25
N LEU A 93 -2.48 -3.39 -1.87
CA LEU A 93 -2.88 -4.77 -1.68
C LEU A 93 -3.85 -4.92 -0.50
N LEU A 94 -3.57 -4.25 0.62
CA LEU A 94 -4.43 -4.22 1.80
C LEU A 94 -5.81 -3.66 1.46
N LYS A 95 -5.88 -2.54 0.72
CA LYS A 95 -7.15 -1.95 0.26
C LYS A 95 -8.01 -2.93 -0.51
N ARG A 96 -7.43 -3.61 -1.50
CA ARG A 96 -8.16 -4.62 -2.30
C ARG A 96 -8.71 -5.74 -1.44
N ILE A 97 -7.93 -6.21 -0.46
CA ILE A 97 -8.37 -7.28 0.43
C ILE A 97 -9.56 -6.82 1.27
N LEU A 98 -9.44 -5.64 1.88
CA LEU A 98 -10.49 -5.11 2.75
C LEU A 98 -11.77 -4.83 1.96
N GLU A 99 -11.69 -4.23 0.76
CA GLU A 99 -12.85 -4.05 -0.14
C GLU A 99 -13.53 -5.38 -0.48
N ASN A 100 -12.76 -6.41 -0.84
CA ASN A 100 -13.28 -7.73 -1.17
C ASN A 100 -14.00 -8.40 0.01
N ILE A 101 -13.55 -8.16 1.24
CA ILE A 101 -14.18 -8.72 2.46
C ILE A 101 -15.40 -7.91 2.85
N SER A 102 -15.28 -6.57 2.88
CA SER A 102 -16.31 -5.69 3.39
C SER A 102 -17.46 -5.41 2.42
N GLU A 103 -17.22 -5.55 1.11
CA GLU A 103 -18.21 -5.21 0.07
C GLU A 103 -18.63 -6.43 -0.74
N LYS A 104 -17.68 -7.32 -1.09
CA LYS A 104 -17.95 -8.47 -1.96
C LYS A 104 -18.21 -9.77 -1.20
N HIS A 105 -18.10 -9.76 0.14
CA HIS A 105 -18.29 -10.91 1.02
C HIS A 105 -17.51 -12.17 0.59
N LEU A 106 -16.34 -11.98 -0.05
CA LEU A 106 -15.51 -13.10 -0.49
C LEU A 106 -14.84 -13.75 0.73
N PRO A 107 -14.81 -15.10 0.80
CA PRO A 107 -14.07 -15.80 1.85
C PRO A 107 -12.60 -15.37 1.87
N LEU A 108 -12.05 -15.11 3.06
CA LEU A 108 -10.67 -14.66 3.27
C LEU A 108 -9.63 -15.51 2.51
N LEU A 109 -9.86 -16.83 2.45
CA LEU A 109 -8.97 -17.76 1.77
C LEU A 109 -8.91 -17.52 0.26
N ASP A 110 -10.04 -17.19 -0.37
CA ASP A 110 -10.10 -16.97 -1.81
C ASP A 110 -9.49 -15.62 -2.18
N ASN A 111 -9.71 -14.60 -1.36
CA ASN A 111 -9.06 -13.30 -1.49
C ASN A 111 -7.53 -13.39 -1.34
N LEU A 112 -7.04 -14.25 -0.42
CA LEU A 112 -5.61 -14.51 -0.27
C LEU A 112 -5.01 -15.28 -1.45
N LYS A 113 -5.77 -16.15 -2.13
CA LYS A 113 -5.33 -16.78 -3.38
C LYS A 113 -5.18 -15.75 -4.50
N GLU A 114 -6.12 -14.82 -4.63
CA GLU A 114 -6.02 -13.71 -5.58
C GLU A 114 -4.80 -12.83 -5.28
N LEU A 115 -4.54 -12.54 -4.00
CA LEU A 115 -3.34 -11.81 -3.61
C LEU A 115 -2.06 -12.53 -3.99
N LYS A 116 -1.96 -13.84 -3.73
CA LYS A 116 -0.79 -14.64 -4.13
C LYS A 116 -0.56 -14.58 -5.64
N LYS A 117 -1.63 -14.60 -6.44
CA LYS A 117 -1.55 -14.45 -7.91
C LYS A 117 -1.04 -13.07 -8.29
N VAL A 118 -1.62 -12.00 -7.72
CA VAL A 118 -1.19 -10.62 -7.96
C VAL A 118 0.29 -10.41 -7.58
N MET A 119 0.73 -10.94 -6.44
CA MET A 119 2.14 -10.86 -6.04
C MET A 119 3.05 -11.69 -6.96
N ALA A 120 2.62 -12.88 -7.39
CA ALA A 120 3.37 -13.69 -8.35
C ALA A 120 3.50 -13.00 -9.71
N GLU A 121 2.43 -12.38 -10.23
CA GLU A 121 2.43 -11.61 -11.48
C GLU A 121 3.37 -10.40 -11.41
N VAL A 122 3.42 -9.71 -10.26
CA VAL A 122 4.36 -8.59 -10.07
C VAL A 122 5.82 -9.06 -9.99
N VAL A 123 6.08 -10.22 -9.39
CA VAL A 123 7.42 -10.83 -9.36
C VAL A 123 7.83 -11.32 -10.75
N LEU A 124 6.92 -11.94 -11.51
CA LEU A 124 7.17 -12.51 -12.84
C LEU A 124 7.39 -11.44 -13.92
N SER A 125 6.55 -10.40 -13.95
CA SER A 125 6.65 -9.28 -14.92
C SER A 125 7.95 -8.47 -14.83
N ARG A 126 8.78 -8.71 -13.80
CA ARG A 126 10.08 -8.07 -13.62
C ARG A 126 11.27 -9.02 -13.75
N LEU A 127 11.09 -10.34 -13.86
CA LEU A 127 12.19 -11.23 -14.25
C LEU A 127 12.72 -10.92 -15.66
N GLU A 128 11.89 -10.30 -16.50
CA GLU A 128 12.24 -9.82 -17.85
C GLU A 128 12.99 -8.49 -17.87
N LYS A 129 12.99 -7.71 -16.78
CA LYS A 129 13.69 -6.42 -16.66
C LYS A 129 14.79 -6.56 -15.60
N SER A 130 16.04 -6.40 -15.97
CA SER A 130 17.25 -6.76 -15.21
C SER A 130 17.45 -6.15 -13.80
N ASP A 131 16.49 -5.41 -13.26
CA ASP A 131 16.61 -4.73 -11.96
C ASP A 131 15.74 -5.39 -10.87
N ARG A 132 16.31 -6.43 -10.23
CA ARG A 132 15.68 -7.20 -9.15
C ARG A 132 15.65 -6.47 -7.79
N ARG A 133 16.20 -5.25 -7.69
CA ARG A 133 16.45 -4.57 -6.40
C ARG A 133 15.26 -3.81 -5.83
N GLU A 134 14.21 -3.55 -6.61
CA GLU A 134 13.15 -2.61 -6.21
C GLU A 134 11.89 -3.26 -5.59
N PHE A 135 11.82 -4.58 -5.43
CA PHE A 135 10.58 -5.25 -4.97
C PHE A 135 10.75 -6.11 -3.71
N PHE A 136 9.66 -6.72 -3.22
CA PHE A 136 9.69 -7.57 -2.03
C PHE A 136 10.57 -8.80 -2.21
N THR A 137 11.41 -9.10 -1.22
CA THR A 137 12.10 -10.39 -1.12
C THR A 137 11.12 -11.52 -0.81
N VAL A 138 11.54 -12.78 -0.98
CA VAL A 138 10.74 -13.95 -0.61
C VAL A 138 10.29 -13.89 0.85
N ASP A 139 11.18 -13.49 1.76
CA ASP A 139 10.86 -13.41 3.18
C ASP A 139 9.94 -12.23 3.50
N GLN A 140 10.10 -11.09 2.84
CA GLN A 140 9.14 -9.98 2.92
C GLN A 140 7.75 -10.42 2.41
N GLY A 141 7.69 -11.18 1.31
CA GLY A 141 6.44 -11.75 0.80
C GLY A 141 5.77 -12.71 1.79
N LYS A 142 6.55 -13.58 2.45
CA LYS A 142 6.02 -14.44 3.53
C LYS A 142 5.50 -13.62 4.71
N ALA A 143 6.22 -12.57 5.11
CA ALA A 143 5.83 -11.69 6.20
C ALA A 143 4.50 -10.97 5.89
N ILE A 144 4.33 -10.46 4.66
CA ILE A 144 3.08 -9.84 4.19
C ILE A 144 1.91 -10.81 4.26
N ILE A 145 2.09 -12.04 3.74
CA ILE A 145 1.05 -13.08 3.80
C ILE A 145 0.69 -13.40 5.26
N SER A 146 1.68 -13.50 6.15
CA SER A 146 1.44 -13.77 7.57
C SER A 146 0.68 -12.63 8.24
N TYR A 147 1.09 -11.38 7.99
CA TYR A 147 0.42 -10.19 8.54
C TYR A 147 -1.04 -10.16 8.13
N MET A 148 -1.33 -10.38 6.84
CA MET A 148 -2.70 -10.36 6.31
C MET A 148 -3.55 -11.51 6.84
N LYS A 149 -2.99 -12.69 7.07
CA LYS A 149 -3.71 -13.80 7.71
C LYS A 149 -4.08 -13.50 9.16
N ILE A 150 -3.13 -13.01 9.95
CA ILE A 150 -3.32 -12.81 11.39
C ILE A 150 -4.23 -11.61 11.66
N SER A 151 -4.03 -10.52 10.92
CA SER A 151 -4.80 -9.30 11.13
C SER A 151 -6.28 -9.53 10.83
N VAL A 152 -6.60 -10.26 9.75
CA VAL A 152 -7.98 -10.45 9.30
C VAL A 152 -8.70 -11.62 9.99
N GLN A 153 -8.00 -12.45 10.78
CA GLN A 153 -8.63 -13.50 11.59
C GLN A 153 -9.10 -13.02 12.97
N LYS A 154 -8.78 -11.79 13.37
CA LYS A 154 -9.15 -11.23 14.69
C LYS A 154 -10.46 -10.43 14.69
N SER A 155 -11.15 -10.31 13.54
CA SER A 155 -12.47 -9.67 13.43
C SER A 155 -13.61 -10.66 13.57
#